data_AF-A0A8T1U581-F1
#
_entry.id   AF-A0A8T1U581-F1
#
_cell.length_a   1.000
_cell.length_b   1.000
_cell.length_c   1.000
_cell.angle_alpha   90.00
_cell.angle_beta   90.00
_cell.angle_gamma   90.00
#
_symmetry.space_group_name_H-M   'P 1'
#
loop_
_entity.id
_entity.type
_entity.pdbx_description
1 polymer ?
#
loop_
_entity_poly.entity_id
_entity_poly.type
_entity_poly.pdbx_seq_one_letter_code
_entity_poly.pdbx_strand_id
1 'polypeptide(L)' 'MPMNINGNHWVCLIVDKARATIYSYDSFDKRANQNPQDSPIQKDGYNCGLFVCLYFWRRLCKEAGNDYSTNGLLRRR' A
#
# COMPACT_ATOMS: atom_id res chain seq x y z
N MET A 1 4.22 -8.28 -0.03
CA MET A 1 5.49 -8.37 -0.77
C MET A 1 5.64 -7.07 -1.55
N PRO A 2 6.51 -6.14 -1.12
CA PRO A 2 6.79 -4.93 -1.87
C PRO A 2 7.53 -5.27 -3.18
N MET A 3 7.19 -4.60 -4.27
CA MET A 3 7.86 -4.72 -5.55
C MET A 3 8.21 -3.34 -6.08
N ASN A 4 9.43 -3.18 -6.57
CA ASN A 4 9.86 -1.98 -7.27
C ASN A 4 9.64 -2.17 -8.77
N ILE A 5 8.90 -1.25 -9.38
CA ILE A 5 8.60 -1.22 -10.81
C ILE A 5 9.41 -0.07 -11.42
N ASN A 6 10.21 -0.39 -12.45
CA ASN A 6 11.01 0.57 -13.21
C ASN A 6 11.99 1.45 -12.40
N GLY A 7 12.35 1.03 -11.19
CA GLY A 7 13.33 1.72 -10.35
C GLY A 7 12.78 2.86 -9.48
N ASN A 8 11.52 3.27 -9.66
CA ASN A 8 10.98 4.48 -9.02
C ASN A 8 9.55 4.35 -8.46
N HIS A 9 8.82 3.30 -8.79
CA HIS A 9 7.45 3.08 -8.31
C HIS A 9 7.39 1.83 -7.44
N TRP A 10 6.67 1.91 -6.32
CA TRP A 10 6.50 0.78 -5.42
C TRP A 10 5.04 0.32 -5.40
N VAL A 11 4.85 -0.99 -5.56
CA VAL A 11 3.56 -1.69 -5.44
C VAL A 11 3.66 -2.81 -4.41
N CYS A 12 2.53 -3.35 -3.97
CA CYS A 12 2.50 -4.48 -3.02
C CYS A 12 1.65 -5.64 -3.55
N LEU A 13 2.17 -6.86 -3.46
CA LEU A 13 1.38 -8.09 -3.61
C LEU A 13 1.10 -8.69 -2.23
N ILE A 14 -0.16 -9.05 -1.96
CA ILE A 14 -0.56 -9.78 -0.77
C ILE A 14 -1.06 -11.16 -1.20
N VAL A 15 -0.44 -12.20 -0.66
CA VAL A 15 -0.89 -13.59 -0.86
C VAL A 15 -1.81 -13.95 0.29
N ASP A 16 -3.10 -14.09 0.00
CA ASP A 16 -4.09 -14.60 0.95
C ASP A 16 -4.31 -16.09 0.69
N LYS A 17 -3.68 -16.92 1.53
CA LYS A 17 -3.78 -18.38 1.43
C LYS A 17 -5.18 -18.89 1.78
N ALA A 18 -5.88 -18.23 2.70
CA ALA A 18 -7.21 -18.66 3.13
C ALA A 18 -8.24 -18.48 2.02
N ARG A 19 -8.09 -17.41 1.23
CA ARG A 19 -8.94 -17.12 0.06
C ARG A 19 -8.37 -17.67 -1.26
N ALA A 20 -7.21 -18.33 -1.22
CA ALA A 20 -6.45 -18.75 -2.41
C ALA A 20 -6.32 -17.63 -3.47
N THR A 21 -6.10 -16.39 -3.03
CA THR A 21 -6.15 -15.19 -3.88
C THR A 21 -4.90 -14.34 -3.69
N ILE A 22 -4.44 -13.72 -4.77
CA ILE A 22 -3.38 -12.71 -4.74
C ILE A 22 -4.01 -11.34 -4.96
N TYR A 23 -3.80 -10.43 -4.02
CA TYR A 23 -4.22 -9.04 -4.12
C TYR A 23 -3.03 -8.18 -4.58
N SER A 24 -3.25 -7.33 -5.57
CA SER A 24 -2.37 -6.21 -5.91
C SER A 24 -2.82 -4.95 -5.18
N TYR A 25 -1.84 -4.19 -4.71
CA TYR A 25 -2.01 -2.83 -4.21
C TYR A 25 -1.08 -1.89 -4.94
N ASP A 26 -1.66 -0.91 -5.63
CA ASP A 26 -1.00 0.22 -6.24
C ASP A 26 -1.58 1.51 -5.65
N SER A 27 -0.71 2.38 -5.16
CA SER A 27 -1.08 3.66 -4.55
C SER A 27 -1.43 4.73 -5.60
N PHE A 28 -1.08 4.55 -6.88
CA PHE A 28 -1.50 5.43 -7.99
C PHE A 28 -2.71 4.91 -8.76
N ASP A 29 -2.91 3.59 -8.82
CA ASP A 29 -4.00 3.01 -9.61
C ASP A 29 -5.07 2.33 -8.74
N LYS A 30 -6.19 3.03 -8.58
CA LYS A 30 -7.37 2.50 -7.87
C LYS A 30 -7.97 1.28 -8.57
N ARG A 31 -7.83 1.14 -9.89
CA ARG A 31 -8.37 0.01 -10.67
C ARG A 31 -7.58 -1.27 -10.46
N ALA A 32 -6.28 -1.14 -10.15
CA ALA A 32 -5.43 -2.26 -9.79
C ALA A 32 -5.75 -2.85 -8.40
N ASN A 33 -6.55 -2.14 -7.59
CA ASN A 33 -6.89 -2.54 -6.22
C ASN A 33 -8.23 -3.27 -6.18
N GLN A 34 -8.22 -4.57 -5.88
CA GLN A 34 -9.44 -5.40 -5.85
C GLN A 34 -10.49 -4.93 -4.83
N ASN A 35 -10.09 -4.17 -3.79
CA ASN A 35 -11.00 -3.50 -2.83
C ASN A 35 -10.62 -2.02 -2.65
N PRO A 36 -11.19 -1.11 -3.44
CA PRO A 36 -10.75 0.28 -3.48
C PRO A 36 -11.06 1.11 -2.23
N GLN A 37 -12.04 0.71 -1.40
CA GLN A 37 -12.44 1.46 -0.21
C GLN A 37 -11.40 1.37 0.92
N ASP A 38 -10.66 0.26 1.00
CA ASP A 38 -9.62 0.01 2.00
C ASP A 38 -8.20 0.20 1.46
N SER A 39 -8.06 0.79 0.27
CA SER A 39 -6.80 0.93 -0.44
C SER A 39 -6.50 2.43 -0.68
N PRO A 40 -5.82 3.10 0.27
CA PRO A 40 -5.50 4.52 0.18
C PRO A 40 -4.75 4.84 -1.12
N ILE A 41 -5.15 5.92 -1.78
CA ILE A 41 -4.55 6.41 -3.02
C ILE A 41 -3.71 7.63 -2.71
N GLN A 42 -2.47 7.63 -3.17
CA GLN A 42 -1.59 8.77 -3.01
C GLN A 42 -1.90 9.86 -4.03
N LYS A 43 -1.61 11.09 -3.65
CA LYS A 43 -1.81 12.28 -4.51
C LYS A 43 -0.48 12.93 -4.93
N ASP A 44 0.61 12.51 -4.31
CA ASP A 44 1.96 12.98 -4.59
C ASP A 44 2.79 11.93 -5.35
N GLY A 45 3.94 12.36 -5.87
CA GLY A 45 4.81 11.53 -6.72
C GLY A 45 5.84 10.67 -5.98
N TYR A 46 5.90 10.71 -4.64
CA TYR A 46 7.11 10.28 -3.91
C TYR A 46 6.84 9.41 -2.68
N ASN A 47 5.58 9.27 -2.24
CA ASN A 47 5.25 8.49 -1.06
C ASN A 47 4.95 7.01 -1.36
N CYS A 48 5.07 6.54 -2.60
CA CYS A 48 4.63 5.19 -3.02
C CYS A 48 5.22 4.08 -2.14
N GLY A 49 6.49 4.20 -1.75
CA GLY A 49 7.14 3.27 -0.81
C GLY A 49 6.49 3.27 0.59
N LEU A 50 6.21 4.45 1.16
CA LEU A 50 5.54 4.56 2.46
C LEU A 50 4.11 4.03 2.40
N PHE A 51 3.38 4.31 1.31
CA PHE A 51 2.03 3.76 1.12
C PHE A 51 2.06 2.23 1.08
N VAL A 52 2.99 1.63 0.34
CA VAL A 52 3.19 0.18 0.30
C VAL A 52 3.54 -0.40 1.67
N CYS A 53 4.44 0.24 2.42
CA CYS A 53 4.82 -0.20 3.76
C CYS A 53 3.64 -0.18 4.75
N LEU A 54 2.90 0.93 4.80
CA LEU A 54 1.74 1.06 5.69
C LEU A 54 0.62 0.09 5.33
N TYR A 55 0.35 -0.06 4.03
CA TYR A 55 -0.67 -0.99 3.56
C TYR A 55 -0.31 -2.44 3.90
N PHE A 56 0.94 -2.82 3.64
CA PHE A 56 1.45 -4.15 3.96
C PHE A 56 1.41 -4.41 5.46
N TRP A 57 1.89 -3.48 6.27
CA TRP A 57 1.92 -3.62 7.73
C TRP A 57 0.52 -3.80 8.31
N ARG A 58 -0.48 -3.06 7.82
CA ARG A 58 -1.89 -3.18 8.23
C ARG A 58 -2.50 -4.54 7.89
N ARG A 59 -2.02 -5.22 6.85
CA ARG A 59 -2.47 -6.59 6.51
C ARG A 59 -1.85 -7.65 7.42
N LEU A 60 -0.68 -7.38 8.00
CA LEU A 60 -0.02 -8.29 8.95
C LEU A 60 -0.49 -8.05 10.40
N CYS A 61 -0.70 -6.79 10.79
CA CYS A 61 -1.07 -6.39 12.13
C CYS A 61 -2.32 -5.49 12.08
N LYS A 62 -3.45 -5.94 12.64
CA LYS A 62 -4.71 -5.19 12.62
C LYS A 62 -4.66 -3.89 13.45
N GLU A 63 -3.77 -3.84 14.44
CA GLU A 63 -3.55 -2.67 15.31
C GLU A 63 -2.63 -1.62 14.67
N ALA A 64 -2.03 -1.95 13.52
CA ALA A 64 -1.22 -1.01 12.77
C ALA A 64 -2.01 0.24 12.39
N GLY A 65 -1.41 1.40 12.65
CA GLY A 65 -1.94 2.69 12.24
C GLY A 65 -2.12 2.79 10.71
N ASN A 66 -3.13 3.56 10.30
CA ASN A 66 -3.48 3.85 8.91
C ASN A 66 -3.46 5.37 8.64
N ASP A 67 -2.52 6.08 9.24
CA ASP A 67 -2.39 7.52 9.07
C ASP A 67 -1.59 7.84 7.80
N TYR A 68 -2.32 8.01 6.69
CA TYR A 68 -1.80 8.44 5.40
C TYR A 68 -1.89 9.97 5.22
N SER A 69 -2.13 10.74 6.28
CA SER A 69 -2.08 12.20 6.21
C SER A 69 -0.65 12.66 5.90
N THR A 70 -0.49 13.85 5.32
CA THR A 70 0.84 14.43 5.04
C THR A 70 1.73 14.43 6.29
N ASN A 71 1.19 14.84 7.44
CA ASN A 71 1.92 14.85 8.71
C ASN A 71 2.24 13.43 9.20
N GLY A 72 1.32 12.48 9.02
CA GLY A 72 1.54 11.08 9.33
C GLY A 72 2.68 10.47 8.54
N LEU A 73 2.72 10.73 7.23
CA LEU A 73 3.77 10.24 6.34
C LEU A 73 5.12 10.90 6.65
N LEU A 74 5.15 12.21 6.92
CA LEU A 74 6.37 12.94 7.28
C LEU A 74 7.04 12.39 8.54
N ARG A 75 6.27 11.97 9.54
CA ARG A 75 6.79 11.37 10.79
C ARG A 75 7.48 10.00 10.59
N ARG A 76 7.34 9.38 9.41
CA ARG A 76 7.78 8.01 9.10
C ARG A 76 8.84 7.95 8.01
N ARG A 77 9.41 9.10 7.64
CA ARG A 77 10.54 9.21 6.72
C ARG A 77 11.87 9.09 7.43
#